data_AF-A0A550H9W5-F1
#
_entry.id   AF-A0A550H9W5-F1
#
_cell.length_a   1.000
_cell.length_b   1.000
_cell.length_c   1.000
_cell.angle_alpha   90.00
_cell.angle_beta   90.00
_cell.angle_gamma   90.00
#
_symmetry.space_group_name_H-M   'P 1'
#
loop_
_entity.id
_entity.type
_entity.pdbx_description
1 polymer ?
#
loop_
_entity_poly.entity_id
_entity_poly.type
_entity_poly.pdbx_seq_one_letter_code
_entity_poly.pdbx_strand_id
1 'polypeptide(L)'
;MIKKVLIAGIVGLVFGLFVFDYFVSGIPLITVISLIVIIAGVTGKRKEQPLPTIQIPQQIHCTSCGAPLYPTHKFCTYCGAPNPYYMAEPQPQYQASPALGASLPPQPAYSGVDVSTGDNITRAFMNLFVERAPMGQISNAVYEKLDPVGIMGSMKLFLVSAALFVGFYLLFFGGQAYSLINNNLVYFVATYSVAIIYLIIVYRTDKYEKEPFKFVLFVFVWGVFCGVIAAPLNDLIGPLMQASFGNASLIGPFTEEPLKSAGFYYLVTRKQFQKEFNTPLDGIVYGFAAGMGFFAMENFIYYLNPQVGGPELLLIRSLLLWGHGVWVATTGLWLAIAKTQRGYLKRSDLIPGMMVAITLHFLWNGWQGFLGYGLGWAAMIGQMIFQFWYMKKIIREALRDEVIWGYGQGMAPVE
;
A
#
# COMPACT_ATOMS: atom_id res chain seq x y z
N MET A 1 -23.63 9.62 -26.82
CA MET A 1 -23.20 8.73 -25.72
C MET A 1 -21.68 8.76 -25.53
N ILE A 2 -20.87 8.46 -26.55
CA ILE A 2 -19.39 8.49 -26.51
C ILE A 2 -18.80 9.81 -25.99
N LYS A 3 -19.29 10.98 -26.46
CA LYS A 3 -18.84 12.29 -25.96
C LYS A 3 -19.07 12.48 -24.46
N LYS A 4 -20.21 12.01 -23.91
CA LYS A 4 -20.51 12.15 -22.48
C LYS A 4 -19.61 11.27 -21.61
N VAL A 5 -19.25 10.08 -22.10
CA VAL A 5 -18.35 9.14 -21.43
C VAL A 5 -16.90 9.61 -21.48
N LEU A 6 -16.45 10.17 -22.62
CA LEU A 6 -15.11 10.75 -22.73
C LEU A 6 -14.97 11.98 -21.82
N ILE A 7 -15.99 12.84 -21.79
CA ILE A 7 -16.04 13.99 -20.89
C ILE A 7 -16.08 13.53 -19.44
N ALA A 8 -16.86 12.52 -19.08
CA ALA A 8 -16.87 11.95 -17.74
C ALA A 8 -15.51 11.38 -17.33
N GLY A 9 -14.86 10.57 -18.18
CA GLY A 9 -13.52 10.02 -17.90
C GLY A 9 -12.45 11.11 -17.79
N ILE A 10 -12.47 12.11 -18.68
CA ILE A 10 -11.55 13.25 -18.63
C ILE A 10 -11.84 14.13 -17.42
N VAL A 11 -13.10 14.38 -17.06
CA VAL A 11 -13.48 15.17 -15.87
C VAL A 11 -13.11 14.43 -14.59
N GLY A 12 -13.33 13.11 -14.51
CA GLY A 12 -12.88 12.30 -13.37
C GLY A 12 -11.36 12.27 -13.24
N LEU A 13 -10.65 12.19 -14.37
CA LEU A 13 -9.18 12.25 -14.42
C LEU A 13 -8.64 13.63 -14.04
N VAL A 14 -9.19 14.69 -14.61
CA VAL A 14 -8.82 16.09 -14.33
C VAL A 14 -9.18 16.44 -12.90
N PHE A 15 -10.34 16.04 -12.38
CA PHE A 15 -10.71 16.29 -10.99
C PHE A 15 -9.87 15.45 -10.02
N GLY A 16 -9.54 14.20 -10.37
CA GLY A 16 -8.61 13.38 -9.60
C GLY A 16 -7.20 13.97 -9.55
N LEU A 17 -6.68 14.46 -10.68
CA LEU A 17 -5.38 15.16 -10.76
C LEU A 17 -5.43 16.55 -10.10
N PHE A 18 -6.55 17.26 -10.19
CA PHE A 18 -6.73 18.59 -9.60
C PHE A 18 -6.87 18.50 -8.08
N VAL A 19 -7.64 17.54 -7.55
CA VAL A 19 -7.68 17.23 -6.11
C VAL A 19 -6.30 16.81 -5.62
N PHE A 20 -5.53 16.09 -6.45
CA PHE A 20 -4.15 15.74 -6.14
C PHE A 20 -3.23 16.97 -6.07
N ASP A 21 -3.25 17.85 -7.08
CA ASP A 21 -2.44 19.08 -7.12
C ASP A 21 -2.84 20.10 -6.05
N TYR A 22 -4.13 20.33 -5.82
CA TYR A 22 -4.63 21.24 -4.77
C TYR A 22 -4.23 20.79 -3.35
N PHE A 23 -4.05 19.48 -3.14
CA PHE A 23 -3.61 18.92 -1.86
C PHE A 23 -2.08 18.82 -1.70
N VAL A 24 -1.32 18.96 -2.80
CA VAL A 24 0.14 19.11 -2.75
C VAL A 24 0.53 20.54 -2.37
N SER A 25 -0.29 21.55 -2.72
CA SER A 25 -0.03 22.97 -2.42
C SER A 25 -0.55 23.48 -1.06
N GLY A 26 -1.44 22.75 -0.39
CA GLY A 26 -1.83 22.97 1.01
C GLY A 26 -2.70 24.21 1.29
N ILE A 27 -3.93 23.98 1.76
CA ILE A 27 -4.71 24.71 2.80
C ILE A 27 -5.98 23.87 3.07
N PRO A 28 -6.40 23.62 4.33
CA PRO A 28 -7.54 22.75 4.63
C PRO A 28 -8.86 23.53 4.70
N LEU A 29 -9.89 23.06 3.99
CA LEU A 29 -11.27 23.41 4.30
C LEU A 29 -11.85 22.32 5.20
N ILE A 30 -12.00 22.66 6.48
CA ILE A 30 -12.53 21.82 7.55
C ILE A 30 -14.06 21.73 7.40
N THR A 31 -14.60 20.52 7.22
CA THR A 31 -16.04 20.25 7.41
C THR A 31 -16.27 19.53 8.74
N VAL A 32 -17.39 19.86 9.38
CA VAL A 32 -17.87 19.54 10.76
C VAL A 32 -17.63 18.10 11.26
N ILE A 33 -17.50 17.10 10.37
CA ILE A 33 -17.11 15.73 10.74
C ILE A 33 -15.67 15.67 11.29
N SER A 34 -14.79 16.55 10.80
CA SER A 34 -13.43 16.72 11.33
C SER A 34 -13.46 17.17 12.79
N LEU A 35 -14.47 17.94 13.22
CA LEU A 35 -14.56 18.38 14.62
C LEU A 35 -14.90 17.23 15.57
N ILE A 36 -15.75 16.28 15.15
CA ILE A 36 -16.12 15.11 15.97
C ILE A 36 -14.92 14.14 16.08
N VAL A 37 -14.18 13.94 14.99
CA VAL A 37 -12.94 13.13 14.98
C VAL A 37 -11.82 13.82 15.76
N ILE A 38 -11.71 15.15 15.70
CA ILE A 38 -10.76 15.92 16.51
C ILE A 38 -11.13 15.87 17.99
N ILE A 39 -12.41 15.96 18.38
CA ILE A 39 -12.82 15.87 19.80
C ILE A 39 -12.62 14.46 20.36
N ALA A 40 -12.88 13.41 19.57
CA ALA A 40 -12.59 12.02 19.96
C ALA A 40 -11.08 11.70 19.98
N GLY A 41 -10.31 12.29 19.06
CA GLY A 41 -8.85 12.12 18.98
C GLY A 41 -8.05 12.94 20.00
N VAL A 42 -8.56 14.09 20.43
CA VAL A 42 -7.88 14.99 21.40
C VAL A 42 -8.07 14.52 22.85
N THR A 43 -9.05 13.67 23.15
CA THR A 43 -9.29 13.15 24.51
C THR A 43 -8.57 11.83 24.82
N GLY A 44 -7.97 11.18 23.83
CA GLY A 44 -7.17 9.95 24.02
C GLY A 44 -5.67 10.20 24.03
N LYS A 45 -5.09 10.63 25.17
CA LYS A 45 -3.63 10.58 25.39
C LYS A 45 -3.12 9.13 25.53
N ARG A 46 -3.28 8.30 24.50
CA ARG A 46 -2.48 7.09 24.32
C ARG A 46 -1.64 7.27 23.06
N LYS A 47 -0.49 7.93 23.23
CA LYS A 47 0.64 7.72 22.31
C LYS A 47 0.98 6.23 22.40
N GLU A 48 1.15 5.53 21.28
CA GLU A 48 1.91 4.27 21.27
C GLU A 48 3.17 4.54 22.10
N GLN A 49 3.44 3.74 23.14
CA GLN A 49 4.73 3.84 23.81
C GLN A 49 5.79 3.55 22.74
N PRO A 50 6.72 4.48 22.48
CA PRO A 50 7.77 4.22 21.52
C PRO A 50 8.51 2.97 21.99
N LEU A 51 8.69 2.00 21.08
CA LEU A 51 9.75 1.01 21.25
C LEU A 51 11.04 1.79 21.59
N PRO A 52 11.88 1.29 22.53
CA PRO A 52 12.98 2.06 23.07
C PRO A 52 13.77 2.74 21.96
N THR A 53 13.64 4.07 21.92
CA THR A 53 14.23 4.92 20.91
C THR A 53 15.73 4.92 21.12
N ILE A 54 16.50 4.42 20.17
CA ILE A 54 17.90 4.82 20.06
C ILE A 54 17.89 6.30 19.69
N GLN A 55 18.63 7.11 20.45
CA GLN A 55 18.90 8.49 20.06
C GLN A 55 19.61 8.46 18.70
N ILE A 56 18.89 8.84 17.64
CA ILE A 56 19.54 9.30 16.41
C ILE A 56 20.48 10.42 16.85
N PRO A 57 21.77 10.41 16.48
CA PRO A 57 22.68 11.47 16.88
C PRO A 57 22.04 12.80 16.49
N GLN A 58 21.86 13.67 17.48
CA GLN A 58 21.44 15.04 17.26
C GLN A 58 22.29 15.61 16.11
N GLN A 59 21.64 16.34 15.20
CA GLN A 59 22.30 17.08 14.14
C GLN A 59 23.57 17.73 14.72
N ILE A 60 24.74 17.27 14.28
CA ILE A 60 25.99 17.60 14.94
C ILE A 60 26.34 19.04 14.55
N HIS A 61 26.60 19.91 15.52
CA HIS A 61 26.93 21.31 15.25
C HIS A 61 28.43 21.55 15.44
N CYS A 62 28.98 22.48 14.65
CA CYS A 62 30.38 22.89 14.75
C CYS A 62 30.62 23.60 16.09
N THR A 63 31.58 23.12 16.88
CA THR A 63 31.92 23.72 18.17
C THR A 63 32.53 25.12 18.07
N SER A 64 33.04 25.51 16.89
CA SER A 64 33.61 26.84 16.67
C SER A 64 32.60 27.89 16.20
N CYS A 65 31.57 27.52 15.43
CA CYS A 65 30.64 28.51 14.84
C CYS A 65 29.15 28.17 14.94
N GLY A 66 28.81 27.01 15.51
CA GLY A 66 27.41 26.58 15.67
C GLY A 66 26.70 26.14 14.39
N ALA A 67 27.35 26.20 13.22
CA ALA A 67 26.76 25.73 11.97
C ALA A 67 26.64 24.19 11.93
N PRO A 68 25.63 23.62 11.24
CA PRO A 68 25.49 22.17 11.12
C PRO A 68 26.69 21.54 10.40
N LEU A 69 27.16 20.40 10.91
CA LEU A 69 28.22 19.59 10.35
C LEU A 69 27.64 18.40 9.58
N TYR A 70 28.27 18.08 8.44
CA TYR A 70 27.94 16.91 7.64
C TYR A 70 29.07 15.87 7.77
N PRO A 71 28.78 14.58 8.01
CA PRO A 71 29.79 13.54 8.24
C PRO A 71 30.79 13.35 7.09
N THR A 72 30.41 13.73 5.87
CA THR A 72 31.22 13.62 4.65
C THR A 72 32.24 14.75 4.46
N HIS A 73 32.15 15.85 5.22
CA HIS A 73 33.07 16.99 5.09
C HIS A 73 34.17 16.94 6.17
N LYS A 74 35.44 17.04 5.75
CA LYS A 74 36.61 17.11 6.66
C LYS A 74 36.63 18.36 7.53
N PHE A 75 36.06 19.45 7.04
CA PHE A 75 36.04 20.75 7.70
C PHE A 75 34.63 21.34 7.68
N CYS A 76 34.30 22.17 8.65
CA CYS A 76 33.08 22.96 8.66
C CYS A 76 33.03 23.85 7.42
N THR A 77 31.97 23.75 6.63
CA THR A 77 31.80 24.54 5.39
C THR A 77 31.61 26.03 5.62
N TYR A 78 31.34 26.44 6.87
CA TYR A 78 31.11 27.84 7.23
C TYR A 78 32.35 28.54 7.80
N CYS A 79 33.11 27.87 8.67
CA CYS A 79 34.24 28.48 9.38
C CYS A 79 35.59 27.78 9.16
N GLY A 80 35.62 26.65 8.45
CA GLY A 80 36.85 25.90 8.17
C GLY A 80 37.41 25.11 9.36
N ALA A 81 36.75 25.09 10.52
CA ALA A 81 37.20 24.29 11.66
C ALA A 81 37.20 22.78 11.33
N PRO A 82 38.15 21.98 11.85
CA PRO A 82 38.18 20.54 11.64
C PRO A 82 36.88 19.87 12.11
N ASN A 83 36.34 18.94 11.32
CA ASN A 83 35.18 18.13 11.70
C ASN A 83 35.67 16.88 12.45
N PRO A 84 35.49 16.78 13.78
CA PRO A 84 35.96 15.62 14.55
C PRO A 84 35.13 14.35 14.28
N TYR A 85 34.03 14.47 13.53
CA TYR A 85 33.13 13.38 13.16
C TYR A 85 33.22 13.02 11.66
N TYR A 86 34.28 13.45 10.98
CA TYR A 86 34.51 13.11 9.59
C TYR A 86 34.69 11.60 9.40
N MET A 87 33.80 10.99 8.61
CA MET A 87 33.95 9.62 8.13
C MET A 87 34.44 9.68 6.69
N ALA A 88 35.65 9.19 6.44
CA ALA A 88 36.19 9.17 5.08
C ALA A 88 35.33 8.29 4.18
N GLU A 89 35.00 8.80 3.00
CA GLU A 89 34.37 8.02 1.93
C GLU A 89 35.21 6.75 1.67
N PRO A 90 34.61 5.54 1.65
CA PRO A 90 35.37 4.34 1.36
C PRO A 90 35.97 4.46 -0.04
N GLN A 91 37.29 4.54 -0.15
CA GLN A 91 37.97 4.41 -1.43
C GLN A 91 37.56 3.06 -2.05
N PRO A 92 37.21 3.00 -3.36
CA PRO A 92 36.96 1.73 -4.02
C PRO A 92 38.28 0.95 -4.09
N GLN A 93 38.54 0.14 -3.07
CA GLN A 93 39.65 -0.80 -3.07
C GLN A 93 39.26 -1.98 -3.95
N TYR A 94 39.97 -2.13 -5.07
CA TYR A 94 40.03 -3.37 -5.82
C TYR A 94 40.69 -4.42 -4.89
N GLN A 95 39.87 -5.13 -4.11
CA GLN A 95 40.38 -6.11 -3.15
C GLN A 95 40.82 -7.37 -3.87
N ALA A 96 42.13 -7.62 -3.85
CA ALA A 96 42.66 -8.97 -3.95
C ALA A 96 42.02 -9.85 -2.86
N SER A 97 41.76 -11.12 -3.19
CA SER A 97 41.05 -12.08 -2.34
C SER A 97 41.54 -12.06 -0.88
N PRO A 98 40.65 -12.20 0.12
CA PRO A 98 41.06 -12.04 1.51
C PRO A 98 42.00 -13.16 1.93
N ALA A 99 43.10 -12.78 2.59
CA ALA A 99 43.89 -13.72 3.36
C ALA A 99 43.03 -14.33 4.49
N LEU A 100 43.12 -15.64 4.64
CA LEU A 100 42.48 -16.43 5.69
C LEU A 100 42.83 -15.82 7.07
N GLY A 101 41.84 -15.29 7.80
CA GLY A 101 41.98 -15.07 9.25
C GLY A 101 41.52 -13.75 9.86
N ALA A 102 41.10 -12.73 9.10
CA ALA A 102 40.57 -11.49 9.69
C ALA A 102 39.04 -11.53 9.74
N SER A 103 38.47 -11.90 10.90
CA SER A 103 37.04 -11.78 11.16
C SER A 103 36.64 -10.31 11.19
N LEU A 104 35.74 -9.90 10.29
CA LEU A 104 34.96 -8.67 10.45
C LEU A 104 34.36 -8.66 11.87
N PRO A 105 34.39 -7.53 12.61
CA PRO A 105 33.65 -7.45 13.85
C PRO A 105 32.19 -7.81 13.55
N PRO A 106 31.58 -8.75 14.31
CA PRO A 106 30.22 -9.16 14.04
C PRO A 106 29.32 -7.94 14.14
N GLN A 107 28.68 -7.58 13.02
CA GLN A 107 27.53 -6.69 13.05
C GLN A 107 26.58 -7.25 14.11
N PRO A 108 26.14 -6.47 15.12
CA PRO A 108 25.28 -6.99 16.15
C PRO A 108 24.06 -7.63 15.47
N ALA A 109 23.92 -8.94 15.63
CA ALA A 109 22.76 -9.68 15.17
C ALA A 109 21.57 -9.19 15.99
N TYR A 110 20.88 -8.15 15.51
CA TYR A 110 19.64 -7.71 16.13
C TYR A 110 18.59 -8.81 15.92
N SER A 111 18.34 -9.58 16.97
CA SER A 111 17.18 -10.46 17.04
C SER A 111 15.95 -9.57 16.97
N GLY A 112 15.19 -9.65 15.88
CA GLY A 112 14.03 -8.80 15.69
C GLY A 112 13.00 -8.88 16.82
N VAL A 113 12.28 -7.80 17.07
CA VAL A 113 11.27 -7.73 18.14
C VAL A 113 10.02 -8.47 17.69
N ASP A 114 9.71 -9.59 18.34
CA ASP A 114 8.48 -10.36 18.07
C ASP A 114 7.33 -9.79 18.91
N VAL A 115 6.46 -9.02 18.25
CA VAL A 115 5.25 -8.45 18.86
C VAL A 115 4.10 -9.44 18.74
N SER A 116 3.27 -9.58 19.79
CA SER A 116 2.14 -10.50 19.76
C SER A 116 1.12 -10.10 18.68
N THR A 117 0.39 -11.09 18.14
CA THR A 117 -0.65 -10.83 17.13
C THR A 117 -1.72 -9.87 17.65
N GLY A 118 -2.12 -10.01 18.93
CA GLY A 118 -3.13 -9.15 19.56
C GLY A 118 -2.67 -7.69 19.70
N ASP A 119 -1.40 -7.50 20.06
CA ASP A 119 -0.80 -6.16 20.10
C ASP A 119 -0.73 -5.58 18.69
N ASN A 120 -0.30 -6.35 17.68
CA ASN A 120 -0.26 -5.87 16.30
C ASN A 120 -1.66 -5.52 15.76
N ILE A 121 -2.72 -6.27 16.11
CA ILE A 121 -4.10 -5.89 15.78
C ILE A 121 -4.42 -4.52 16.38
N THR A 122 -4.13 -4.33 17.68
CA THR A 122 -4.37 -3.05 18.35
C THR A 122 -3.61 -1.91 17.68
N ARG A 123 -2.34 -2.13 17.38
CA ARG A 123 -1.49 -1.15 16.68
C ARG A 123 -2.00 -0.85 15.28
N ALA A 124 -2.52 -1.85 14.56
CA ALA A 124 -3.13 -1.66 13.24
C ALA A 124 -4.36 -0.77 13.26
N PHE A 125 -5.28 -1.00 14.21
CA PHE A 125 -6.44 -0.14 14.39
C PHE A 125 -6.05 1.26 14.90
N MET A 126 -5.09 1.36 15.82
CA MET A 126 -4.59 2.66 16.30
C MET A 126 -3.93 3.45 15.16
N ASN A 127 -3.19 2.78 14.28
CA ASN A 127 -2.58 3.40 13.10
C ASN A 127 -3.62 3.91 12.10
N LEU A 128 -4.92 3.63 12.21
CA LEU A 128 -5.91 4.38 11.44
C LEU A 128 -5.86 5.86 11.78
N PHE A 129 -5.69 6.22 13.05
CA PHE A 129 -5.85 7.60 13.54
C PHE A 129 -4.55 8.23 14.02
N VAL A 130 -3.64 7.43 14.54
CA VAL A 130 -2.38 7.87 15.15
C VAL A 130 -1.22 7.55 14.24
N GLU A 131 -0.21 8.42 14.22
CA GLU A 131 1.02 8.12 13.50
C GLU A 131 1.81 7.02 14.22
N ARG A 132 2.28 6.03 13.47
CA ARG A 132 3.12 4.97 14.07
C ARG A 132 4.49 5.50 14.46
N ALA A 133 5.06 4.94 15.53
CA ALA A 133 6.43 5.25 15.92
C ALA A 133 7.42 4.95 14.77
N PRO A 134 8.49 5.76 14.62
CA PRO A 134 9.60 5.44 13.71
C PRO A 134 10.22 4.08 14.04
N MET A 135 10.55 3.30 13.02
CA MET A 135 11.17 1.98 13.20
C MET A 135 12.68 2.11 13.37
N GLY A 136 13.13 2.24 14.62
CA GLY A 136 14.55 2.30 14.97
C GLY A 136 15.26 0.94 15.10
N GLN A 137 14.52 -0.13 15.38
CA GLN A 137 15.04 -1.50 15.42
C GLN A 137 14.48 -2.28 14.23
N ILE A 138 15.35 -2.62 13.30
CA ILE A 138 15.01 -3.34 12.07
C ILE A 138 15.90 -4.56 11.91
N SER A 139 15.37 -5.56 11.22
CA SER A 139 16.13 -6.74 10.83
C SER A 139 16.99 -6.46 9.60
N ASN A 140 18.02 -7.30 9.38
CA ASN A 140 18.85 -7.22 8.18
C ASN A 140 18.09 -7.51 6.87
N ALA A 141 16.86 -8.05 6.96
CA ALA A 141 16.02 -8.28 5.79
C ALA A 141 15.71 -7.01 5.00
N VAL A 142 15.77 -5.83 5.66
CA VAL A 142 15.62 -4.52 5.02
C VAL A 142 16.75 -4.24 4.01
N TYR A 143 17.95 -4.77 4.24
CA TYR A 143 19.13 -4.53 3.40
C TYR A 143 19.52 -5.75 2.55
N GLU A 144 18.66 -6.77 2.48
CA GLU A 144 18.93 -7.92 1.62
C GLU A 144 18.89 -7.48 0.16
N LYS A 145 20.03 -7.63 -0.54
CA LYS A 145 20.09 -7.32 -1.97
C LYS A 145 19.05 -8.11 -2.75
N LEU A 146 18.34 -7.38 -3.60
CA LEU A 146 17.42 -7.90 -4.61
C LEU A 146 18.17 -8.83 -5.56
N ASP A 147 17.48 -9.84 -6.09
CA ASP A 147 18.07 -10.72 -7.11
C ASP A 147 17.91 -10.04 -8.47
N PRO A 148 18.97 -9.47 -9.07
CA PRO A 148 18.83 -8.61 -10.24
C PRO A 148 18.30 -9.34 -11.48
N VAL A 149 18.29 -10.69 -11.51
CA VAL A 149 17.99 -11.43 -12.76
C VAL A 149 17.20 -12.75 -12.56
N GLY A 150 17.08 -13.30 -11.36
CA GLY A 150 16.69 -14.71 -11.19
C GLY A 150 15.33 -15.12 -11.79
N ILE A 151 14.30 -14.27 -11.69
CA ILE A 151 12.93 -14.58 -12.18
C ILE A 151 12.24 -13.37 -12.85
N MET A 152 12.59 -12.15 -12.45
CA MET A 152 11.89 -10.91 -12.85
C MET A 152 12.36 -10.31 -14.18
N GLY A 153 13.52 -10.73 -14.69
CA GLY A 153 13.88 -10.55 -16.10
C GLY A 153 13.02 -11.38 -17.05
N SER A 154 12.42 -12.47 -16.58
CA SER A 154 11.81 -13.46 -17.46
C SER A 154 10.47 -12.98 -18.03
N MET A 155 10.36 -13.03 -19.36
CA MET A 155 9.09 -12.87 -20.09
C MET A 155 7.99 -13.81 -19.57
N LYS A 156 8.37 -14.88 -18.84
CA LYS A 156 7.46 -15.85 -18.25
C LYS A 156 6.47 -15.24 -17.27
N LEU A 157 6.87 -14.34 -16.37
CA LEU A 157 5.92 -13.76 -15.40
C LEU A 157 4.84 -12.95 -16.12
N PHE A 158 5.25 -12.14 -17.10
CA PHE A 158 4.34 -11.38 -17.95
C PHE A 158 3.42 -12.29 -18.76
N LEU A 159 3.96 -13.34 -19.40
CA LEU A 159 3.18 -14.31 -20.17
C LEU A 159 2.19 -15.07 -19.28
N VAL A 160 2.60 -15.44 -18.06
CA VAL A 160 1.72 -16.07 -17.06
C VAL A 160 0.64 -15.09 -16.65
N SER A 161 0.95 -13.84 -16.32
CA SER A 161 -0.04 -12.81 -16.03
C SER A 161 -1.03 -12.61 -17.18
N ALA A 162 -0.57 -12.56 -18.42
CA ALA A 162 -1.44 -12.43 -19.60
C ALA A 162 -2.33 -13.67 -19.79
N ALA A 163 -1.76 -14.86 -19.68
CA ALA A 163 -2.49 -16.12 -19.81
C ALA A 163 -3.53 -16.29 -18.69
N LEU A 164 -3.17 -15.95 -17.45
CA LEU A 164 -4.08 -15.92 -16.30
C LEU A 164 -5.21 -14.92 -16.53
N PHE A 165 -4.89 -13.69 -16.94
CA PHE A 165 -5.89 -12.67 -17.25
C PHE A 165 -6.90 -13.15 -18.29
N VAL A 166 -6.44 -13.66 -19.43
CA VAL A 166 -7.31 -14.22 -20.48
C VAL A 166 -8.10 -15.42 -19.95
N GLY A 167 -7.44 -16.35 -19.29
CA GLY A 167 -8.06 -17.54 -18.71
C GLY A 167 -9.16 -17.22 -17.70
N PHE A 168 -9.00 -16.18 -16.89
CA PHE A 168 -9.99 -15.74 -15.91
C PHE A 168 -11.23 -15.14 -16.55
N TYR A 169 -11.06 -14.32 -17.59
CA TYR A 169 -12.21 -13.79 -18.34
C TYR A 169 -12.96 -14.90 -19.07
N LEU A 170 -12.25 -15.89 -19.63
CA LEU A 170 -12.87 -17.07 -20.22
C LEU A 170 -13.59 -17.94 -19.17
N LEU A 171 -13.02 -18.09 -17.97
CA LEU A 171 -13.64 -18.84 -16.89
C LEU A 171 -14.91 -18.17 -16.38
N PHE A 172 -14.89 -16.84 -16.22
CA PHE A 172 -16.00 -16.08 -15.65
C PHE A 172 -17.14 -15.85 -16.64
N PHE A 173 -16.83 -15.50 -17.89
CA PHE A 173 -17.83 -15.16 -18.92
C PHE A 173 -18.06 -16.26 -19.97
N GLY A 174 -17.33 -17.37 -19.89
CA GLY A 174 -17.41 -18.47 -20.85
C GLY A 174 -17.12 -18.04 -22.29
N GLY A 175 -17.82 -18.66 -23.24
CA GLY A 175 -17.71 -18.33 -24.67
C GLY A 175 -18.17 -16.92 -25.04
N GLN A 176 -18.80 -16.18 -24.11
CA GLN A 176 -19.26 -14.82 -24.36
C GLN A 176 -18.23 -13.75 -24.01
N ALA A 177 -17.11 -14.12 -23.37
CA ALA A 177 -16.06 -13.20 -22.94
C ALA A 177 -15.64 -12.19 -24.02
N TYR A 178 -15.34 -12.68 -25.23
CA TYR A 178 -14.94 -11.84 -26.36
C TYR A 178 -16.03 -10.84 -26.76
N SER A 179 -17.27 -11.32 -26.95
CA SER A 179 -18.40 -10.47 -27.35
C SER A 179 -18.69 -9.41 -26.28
N LEU A 180 -18.68 -9.78 -24.99
CA LEU A 180 -18.91 -8.87 -23.88
C LEU A 180 -17.85 -7.77 -23.81
N ILE A 181 -16.57 -8.12 -23.90
CA ILE A 181 -15.49 -7.13 -23.89
C ILE A 181 -15.57 -6.26 -25.15
N ASN A 182 -15.76 -6.83 -26.33
CA ASN A 182 -15.81 -6.08 -27.59
C ASN A 182 -16.96 -5.06 -27.61
N ASN A 183 -18.16 -5.47 -27.18
CA ASN A 183 -19.33 -4.59 -27.13
C ASN A 183 -19.21 -3.50 -26.05
N ASN A 184 -18.33 -3.69 -25.06
CA ASN A 184 -18.15 -2.78 -23.93
C ASN A 184 -16.70 -2.27 -23.82
N LEU A 185 -15.97 -2.23 -24.93
CA LEU A 185 -14.53 -1.98 -24.95
C LEU A 185 -14.14 -0.66 -24.27
N VAL A 186 -14.92 0.40 -24.49
CA VAL A 186 -14.67 1.71 -23.88
C VAL A 186 -14.72 1.63 -22.35
N TYR A 187 -15.66 0.89 -21.79
CA TYR A 187 -15.83 0.75 -20.34
C TYR A 187 -14.77 -0.16 -19.74
N PHE A 188 -14.48 -1.26 -20.41
CA PHE A 188 -13.37 -2.14 -20.06
C PHE A 188 -12.06 -1.35 -19.99
N VAL A 189 -11.72 -0.59 -21.04
CA VAL A 189 -10.51 0.23 -21.05
C VAL A 189 -10.56 1.29 -19.97
N ALA A 190 -11.71 1.95 -19.74
CA ALA A 190 -11.84 2.99 -18.73
C ALA A 190 -11.60 2.47 -17.31
N THR A 191 -12.24 1.38 -16.89
CA THR A 191 -12.10 0.85 -15.52
C THR A 191 -10.67 0.41 -15.22
N TYR A 192 -10.03 -0.28 -16.18
CA TYR A 192 -8.63 -0.68 -16.05
C TYR A 192 -7.67 0.50 -16.09
N SER A 193 -7.93 1.52 -16.93
CA SER A 193 -7.09 2.71 -16.99
C SER A 193 -7.11 3.48 -15.67
N VAL A 194 -8.29 3.69 -15.08
CA VAL A 194 -8.41 4.33 -13.76
C VAL A 194 -7.63 3.55 -12.70
N ALA A 195 -7.76 2.21 -12.70
CA ALA A 195 -7.05 1.36 -11.76
C ALA A 195 -5.53 1.48 -11.89
N ILE A 196 -5.03 1.44 -13.12
CA ILE A 196 -3.61 1.57 -13.45
C ILE A 196 -3.08 2.95 -13.11
N ILE A 197 -3.84 4.02 -13.35
CA ILE A 197 -3.43 5.39 -13.01
C ILE A 197 -3.22 5.53 -11.51
N TYR A 198 -4.18 5.08 -10.70
CA TYR A 198 -4.00 5.11 -9.24
C TYR A 198 -2.81 4.26 -8.80
N LEU A 199 -2.63 3.07 -9.37
CA LEU A 199 -1.48 2.24 -9.09
C LEU A 199 -0.16 2.94 -9.44
N ILE A 200 -0.07 3.59 -10.59
CA ILE A 200 1.12 4.35 -10.99
C ILE A 200 1.38 5.50 -10.02
N ILE A 201 0.35 6.20 -9.55
CA ILE A 201 0.51 7.28 -8.57
C ILE A 201 1.17 6.74 -7.29
N VAL A 202 0.67 5.64 -6.74
CA VAL A 202 1.22 5.01 -5.52
C VAL A 202 2.61 4.42 -5.78
N TYR A 203 2.78 3.69 -6.88
CA TYR A 203 4.05 3.12 -7.30
C TYR A 203 5.17 4.16 -7.44
N ARG A 204 4.84 5.37 -7.92
CA ARG A 204 5.82 6.46 -8.05
C ARG A 204 6.15 7.16 -6.73
N THR A 205 5.48 6.82 -5.63
CA THR A 205 5.83 7.35 -4.30
C THR A 205 7.08 6.70 -3.74
N ASP A 206 7.41 5.50 -4.20
CA ASP A 206 8.65 4.82 -3.93
C ASP A 206 9.81 5.43 -4.72
N LYS A 207 10.73 6.03 -3.96
CA LYS A 207 11.81 6.88 -4.47
C LYS A 207 13.17 6.21 -4.41
N TYR A 208 13.38 5.34 -3.43
CA TYR A 208 14.70 4.84 -3.08
C TYR A 208 14.95 3.43 -3.60
N GLU A 209 13.93 2.57 -3.62
CA GLU A 209 14.05 1.18 -4.01
C GLU A 209 12.83 0.75 -4.83
N LYS A 210 12.76 1.22 -6.08
CA LYS A 210 11.56 1.00 -6.89
C LYS A 210 11.27 -0.46 -7.12
N GLU A 211 10.04 -0.83 -6.77
CA GLU A 211 9.58 -2.19 -6.98
C GLU A 211 9.56 -2.63 -8.46
N PRO A 212 9.88 -3.90 -8.75
CA PRO A 212 9.87 -4.40 -10.12
C PRO A 212 8.46 -4.44 -10.71
N PHE A 213 8.22 -3.59 -11.72
CA PHE A 213 6.88 -3.36 -12.27
C PHE A 213 6.15 -4.63 -12.73
N LYS A 214 6.88 -5.63 -13.24
CA LYS A 214 6.29 -6.92 -13.65
C LYS A 214 5.70 -7.68 -12.47
N PHE A 215 6.31 -7.60 -11.30
CA PHE A 215 5.82 -8.25 -10.09
C PHE A 215 4.60 -7.50 -9.54
N VAL A 216 4.63 -6.16 -9.54
CA VAL A 216 3.46 -5.32 -9.26
C VAL A 216 2.28 -5.67 -10.19
N LEU A 217 2.54 -5.85 -11.49
CA LEU A 217 1.52 -6.25 -12.47
C LEU A 217 0.96 -7.65 -12.20
N PHE A 218 1.80 -8.60 -11.78
CA PHE A 218 1.34 -9.93 -11.41
C PHE A 218 0.37 -9.87 -10.22
N VAL A 219 0.71 -9.08 -9.20
CA VAL A 219 -0.15 -8.86 -8.02
C VAL A 219 -1.46 -8.16 -8.41
N PHE A 220 -1.41 -7.22 -9.35
CA PHE A 220 -2.62 -6.62 -9.93
C PHE A 220 -3.51 -7.66 -10.64
N VAL A 221 -2.94 -8.54 -11.47
CA VAL A 221 -3.71 -9.61 -12.14
C VAL A 221 -4.27 -10.61 -11.12
N TRP A 222 -3.57 -10.88 -10.02
CA TRP A 222 -4.14 -11.64 -8.92
C TRP A 222 -5.39 -10.96 -8.34
N GLY A 223 -5.37 -9.63 -8.16
CA GLY A 223 -6.54 -8.86 -7.76
C GLY A 223 -7.74 -9.05 -8.69
N VAL A 224 -7.51 -9.00 -10.02
CA VAL A 224 -8.53 -9.27 -11.04
C VAL A 224 -9.13 -10.66 -10.86
N PHE A 225 -8.29 -11.67 -10.63
CA PHE A 225 -8.73 -13.04 -10.39
C PHE A 225 -9.64 -13.20 -9.18
N CYS A 226 -9.34 -12.48 -8.10
CA CYS A 226 -10.12 -12.58 -6.87
C CYS A 226 -11.59 -12.24 -7.11
N GLY A 227 -11.91 -11.37 -8.08
CA GLY A 227 -13.30 -11.09 -8.47
C GLY A 227 -14.06 -12.33 -8.99
N VAL A 228 -13.38 -13.22 -9.70
CA VAL A 228 -13.94 -14.48 -10.24
C VAL A 228 -14.36 -15.43 -9.13
N ILE A 229 -13.61 -15.46 -8.03
CA ILE A 229 -13.89 -16.33 -6.88
C ILE A 229 -14.84 -15.64 -5.89
N ALA A 230 -14.65 -14.35 -5.65
CA ALA A 230 -15.44 -13.61 -4.66
C ALA A 230 -16.90 -13.45 -5.08
N ALA A 231 -17.17 -13.19 -6.36
CA ALA A 231 -18.55 -13.02 -6.85
C ALA A 231 -19.47 -14.23 -6.54
N PRO A 232 -19.15 -15.48 -6.94
CA PRO A 232 -20.01 -16.62 -6.61
C PRO A 232 -20.06 -16.93 -5.10
N LEU A 233 -19.00 -16.64 -4.33
CA LEU A 233 -19.04 -16.79 -2.87
C LEU A 233 -19.99 -15.76 -2.23
N ASN A 234 -19.95 -14.51 -2.72
CA ASN A 234 -20.84 -13.44 -2.29
C ASN A 234 -22.29 -13.76 -2.64
N ASP A 235 -22.56 -14.32 -3.82
CA ASP A 235 -23.91 -14.73 -4.22
C ASP A 235 -24.43 -15.92 -3.39
N LEU A 236 -23.55 -16.85 -3.02
CA LEU A 236 -23.91 -18.01 -2.21
C LEU A 236 -24.27 -17.63 -0.77
N ILE A 237 -23.50 -16.73 -0.15
CA ILE A 237 -23.62 -16.39 1.28
C ILE A 237 -24.44 -15.12 1.50
N GLY A 238 -24.48 -14.22 0.52
CA GLY A 238 -25.17 -12.93 0.55
C GLY A 238 -26.63 -13.01 0.98
N PRO A 239 -27.44 -14.00 0.57
CA PRO A 239 -28.81 -14.16 1.05
C PRO A 239 -28.94 -14.29 2.57
N LEU A 240 -27.94 -14.90 3.24
CA LEU A 240 -27.92 -14.97 4.71
C LEU A 240 -27.71 -13.58 5.32
N MET A 241 -26.76 -12.80 4.79
CA MET A 241 -26.55 -11.42 5.24
C MET A 241 -27.75 -10.52 4.95
N GLN A 242 -28.43 -10.73 3.81
CA GLN A 242 -29.66 -10.04 3.48
C GLN A 242 -30.77 -10.35 4.48
N ALA A 243 -30.95 -11.62 4.85
CA ALA A 243 -31.98 -12.04 5.81
C ALA A 243 -31.70 -11.50 7.22
N SER A 244 -30.43 -11.48 7.65
CA SER A 244 -30.05 -11.06 9.00
C SER A 244 -29.91 -9.54 9.16
N PHE A 245 -29.45 -8.84 8.13
CA PHE A 245 -29.05 -7.42 8.23
C PHE A 245 -29.68 -6.51 7.16
N GLY A 246 -30.51 -7.04 6.27
CA GLY A 246 -31.14 -6.28 5.20
C GLY A 246 -30.17 -5.82 4.09
N ASN A 247 -28.92 -6.30 4.10
CA ASN A 247 -27.90 -5.91 3.13
C ASN A 247 -26.95 -7.08 2.81
N ALA A 248 -27.14 -7.71 1.66
CA ALA A 248 -26.29 -8.80 1.17
C ALA A 248 -24.81 -8.42 1.01
N SER A 249 -24.50 -7.16 0.69
CA SER A 249 -23.13 -6.73 0.38
C SER A 249 -22.20 -6.73 1.60
N LEU A 250 -22.73 -6.86 2.82
CA LEU A 250 -21.95 -6.97 4.05
C LEU A 250 -21.09 -8.24 4.11
N ILE A 251 -21.34 -9.25 3.28
CA ILE A 251 -20.46 -10.42 3.19
C ILE A 251 -19.15 -10.13 2.44
N GLY A 252 -19.20 -9.23 1.46
CA GLY A 252 -18.09 -8.95 0.53
C GLY A 252 -16.73 -8.77 1.22
N PRO A 253 -16.62 -7.95 2.28
CA PRO A 253 -15.36 -7.78 3.01
C PRO A 253 -14.73 -9.09 3.52
N PHE A 254 -15.55 -10.02 3.99
CA PHE A 254 -15.10 -11.26 4.61
C PHE A 254 -14.65 -12.32 3.60
N THR A 255 -15.06 -12.19 2.34
CA THR A 255 -14.63 -13.07 1.25
C THR A 255 -13.49 -12.41 0.45
N GLU A 256 -13.66 -11.14 0.13
CA GLU A 256 -12.84 -10.41 -0.82
C GLU A 256 -11.47 -10.02 -0.28
N GLU A 257 -11.40 -9.45 0.93
CA GLU A 257 -10.14 -8.97 1.49
C GLU A 257 -9.17 -10.13 1.79
N PRO A 258 -9.62 -11.29 2.32
CA PRO A 258 -8.77 -12.46 2.43
C PRO A 258 -8.28 -12.99 1.07
N LEU A 259 -9.14 -13.03 0.04
CA LEU A 259 -8.75 -13.49 -1.30
C LEU A 259 -7.70 -12.57 -1.93
N LYS A 260 -7.93 -11.24 -1.90
CA LYS A 260 -6.98 -10.24 -2.41
C LYS A 260 -5.63 -10.36 -1.71
N SER A 261 -5.66 -10.55 -0.39
CA SER A 261 -4.46 -10.61 0.43
C SER A 261 -3.68 -11.93 0.28
N ALA A 262 -4.36 -13.02 -0.03
CA ALA A 262 -3.75 -14.34 -0.16
C ALA A 262 -2.69 -14.41 -1.26
N GLY A 263 -2.90 -13.75 -2.40
CA GLY A 263 -1.96 -13.83 -3.53
C GLY A 263 -0.66 -13.11 -3.28
N PHE A 264 -0.70 -11.87 -2.78
CA PHE A 264 0.55 -11.19 -2.44
C PHE A 264 1.23 -11.83 -1.23
N TYR A 265 0.47 -12.27 -0.19
CA TYR A 265 1.03 -13.04 0.94
C TYR A 265 1.75 -14.31 0.46
N TYR A 266 1.12 -15.04 -0.46
CA TYR A 266 1.72 -16.22 -1.06
C TYR A 266 3.03 -15.90 -1.77
N LEU A 267 3.10 -14.79 -2.53
CA LEU A 267 4.32 -14.41 -3.23
C LEU A 267 5.44 -14.01 -2.28
N VAL A 268 5.16 -13.11 -1.33
CA VAL A 268 6.19 -12.56 -0.42
C VAL A 268 6.72 -13.58 0.59
N THR A 269 6.06 -14.74 0.72
CA THR A 269 6.55 -15.88 1.54
C THR A 269 7.35 -16.91 0.73
N ARG A 270 7.42 -16.78 -0.59
CA ARG A 270 8.24 -17.66 -1.44
C ARG A 270 9.68 -17.19 -1.43
N LYS A 271 10.63 -18.12 -1.28
CA LYS A 271 12.08 -17.82 -1.24
C LYS A 271 12.56 -16.98 -2.43
N GLN A 272 11.89 -17.15 -3.56
CA GLN A 272 12.13 -16.48 -4.83
C GLN A 272 11.80 -14.98 -4.82
N PHE A 273 10.76 -14.57 -4.08
CA PHE A 273 10.23 -13.20 -4.12
C PHE A 273 10.24 -12.53 -2.74
N GLN A 274 10.55 -13.29 -1.68
CA GLN A 274 10.57 -12.74 -0.32
C GLN A 274 11.57 -11.60 -0.19
N LYS A 275 12.62 -11.55 -1.03
CA LYS A 275 13.61 -10.48 -1.03
C LYS A 275 13.11 -9.19 -1.69
N GLU A 276 12.01 -9.23 -2.44
CA GLU A 276 11.37 -8.06 -3.05
C GLU A 276 10.30 -7.49 -2.12
N PHE A 277 10.45 -7.65 -0.81
CA PHE A 277 9.43 -7.28 0.17
C PHE A 277 10.11 -6.90 1.48
N ASN A 278 10.86 -5.83 1.49
CA ASN A 278 11.80 -5.49 2.56
C ASN A 278 11.32 -4.32 3.42
N THR A 279 10.46 -3.46 2.87
CA THR A 279 10.02 -2.23 3.50
C THR A 279 8.49 -2.17 3.67
N PRO A 280 7.98 -1.32 4.60
CA PRO A 280 6.57 -0.97 4.67
C PRO A 280 5.98 -0.43 3.36
N LEU A 281 6.78 0.28 2.56
CA LEU A 281 6.31 0.91 1.33
C LEU A 281 6.01 -0.16 0.27
N ASP A 282 6.84 -1.19 0.18
CA ASP A 282 6.64 -2.40 -0.64
C ASP A 282 5.28 -3.03 -0.34
N GLY A 283 4.98 -3.21 0.94
CA GLY A 283 3.68 -3.71 1.40
C GLY A 283 2.51 -2.83 1.00
N ILE A 284 2.67 -1.50 1.07
CA ILE A 284 1.67 -0.56 0.59
C ILE A 284 1.48 -0.73 -0.93
N VAL A 285 2.56 -0.77 -1.71
CA VAL A 285 2.53 -0.87 -3.19
C VAL A 285 1.89 -2.18 -3.64
N TYR A 286 2.33 -3.32 -3.11
CA TYR A 286 1.79 -4.62 -3.49
C TYR A 286 0.36 -4.84 -3.03
N GLY A 287 0.04 -4.45 -1.80
CA GLY A 287 -1.32 -4.50 -1.31
C GLY A 287 -2.24 -3.63 -2.17
N PHE A 288 -1.81 -2.40 -2.48
CA PHE A 288 -2.55 -1.49 -3.35
C PHE A 288 -2.77 -2.09 -4.75
N ALA A 289 -1.75 -2.71 -5.34
CA ALA A 289 -1.86 -3.37 -6.64
C ALA A 289 -2.94 -4.46 -6.66
N ALA A 290 -2.98 -5.34 -5.67
CA ALA A 290 -4.01 -6.38 -5.55
C ALA A 290 -5.42 -5.78 -5.41
N GLY A 291 -5.55 -4.73 -4.58
CA GLY A 291 -6.81 -4.01 -4.42
C GLY A 291 -7.28 -3.34 -5.71
N MET A 292 -6.38 -2.70 -6.46
CA MET A 292 -6.71 -2.02 -7.72
C MET A 292 -7.07 -2.99 -8.85
N GLY A 293 -6.45 -4.18 -8.89
CA GLY A 293 -6.85 -5.24 -9.81
C GLY A 293 -8.28 -5.70 -9.59
N PHE A 294 -8.64 -5.91 -8.31
CA PHE A 294 -10.01 -6.27 -7.95
C PHE A 294 -10.99 -5.15 -8.30
N PHE A 295 -10.66 -3.90 -7.95
CA PHE A 295 -11.43 -2.73 -8.33
C PHE A 295 -11.71 -2.68 -9.84
N ALA A 296 -10.72 -2.96 -10.69
CA ALA A 296 -10.90 -2.91 -12.14
C ALA A 296 -11.93 -3.93 -12.64
N MET A 297 -11.84 -5.16 -12.14
CA MET A 297 -12.75 -6.26 -12.48
C MET A 297 -14.16 -6.02 -11.94
N GLU A 298 -14.27 -5.65 -10.66
CA GLU A 298 -15.55 -5.41 -10.00
C GLU A 298 -16.30 -4.27 -10.71
N ASN A 299 -15.63 -3.15 -10.99
CA ASN A 299 -16.27 -2.04 -11.70
C ASN A 299 -16.73 -2.40 -13.11
N PHE A 300 -15.99 -3.25 -13.81
CA PHE A 300 -16.42 -3.74 -15.11
C PHE A 300 -17.68 -4.61 -14.99
N ILE A 301 -17.74 -5.53 -14.02
CA ILE A 301 -18.93 -6.38 -13.77
C ILE A 301 -20.14 -5.52 -13.39
N TYR A 302 -19.99 -4.54 -12.49
CA TYR A 302 -21.09 -3.63 -12.13
C TYR A 302 -21.60 -2.84 -13.33
N TYR A 303 -20.71 -2.41 -14.21
CA TYR A 303 -21.12 -1.74 -15.46
C TYR A 303 -21.93 -2.67 -16.37
N LEU A 304 -21.56 -3.95 -16.47
CA LEU A 304 -22.29 -4.92 -17.28
C LEU A 304 -23.69 -5.24 -16.76
N ASN A 305 -24.03 -4.88 -15.51
CA ASN A 305 -25.32 -5.14 -14.91
C ASN A 305 -26.20 -3.87 -14.89
N PRO A 306 -27.17 -3.72 -15.82
CA PRO A 306 -27.98 -2.49 -15.93
C PRO A 306 -28.93 -2.24 -14.75
N GLN A 307 -29.21 -3.28 -13.94
CA GLN A 307 -30.09 -3.17 -12.77
C GLN A 307 -29.37 -2.60 -11.55
N VAL A 308 -28.04 -2.65 -11.57
CA VAL A 308 -27.17 -2.29 -10.43
C VAL A 308 -26.15 -1.23 -10.83
N GLY A 309 -26.06 -0.89 -12.13
CA GLY A 309 -25.02 -0.04 -12.70
C GLY A 309 -25.44 0.70 -13.98
N GLY A 310 -24.60 1.66 -14.37
CA GLY A 310 -24.77 2.51 -15.55
C GLY A 310 -23.62 3.53 -15.70
N PRO A 311 -23.57 4.31 -16.79
CA PRO A 311 -22.47 5.25 -17.05
C PRO A 311 -22.29 6.33 -15.98
N GLU A 312 -23.37 6.74 -15.32
CA GLU A 312 -23.34 7.72 -14.23
C GLU A 312 -22.72 7.13 -12.96
N LEU A 313 -22.95 5.84 -12.71
CA LEU A 313 -22.36 5.11 -11.59
C LEU A 313 -20.87 4.86 -11.81
N LEU A 314 -20.40 4.76 -13.06
CA LEU A 314 -18.97 4.62 -13.37
C LEU A 314 -18.15 5.78 -12.82
N LEU A 315 -18.64 7.02 -12.91
CA LEU A 315 -17.95 8.21 -12.39
C LEU A 315 -17.80 8.13 -10.87
N ILE A 316 -18.93 7.90 -10.20
CA ILE A 316 -18.99 7.80 -8.74
C ILE A 316 -18.06 6.67 -8.30
N ARG A 317 -18.20 5.49 -8.88
CA ARG A 317 -17.39 4.33 -8.51
C ARG A 317 -15.90 4.51 -8.83
N SER A 318 -15.56 5.18 -9.94
CA SER A 318 -14.17 5.45 -10.31
C SER A 318 -13.47 6.39 -9.33
N LEU A 319 -14.20 7.34 -8.73
CA LEU A 319 -13.65 8.29 -7.75
C LEU A 319 -13.71 7.75 -6.31
N LEU A 320 -14.81 7.06 -5.98
CA LEU A 320 -15.14 6.65 -4.62
C LEU A 320 -14.48 5.32 -4.23
N LEU A 321 -14.29 4.37 -5.17
CA LEU A 321 -13.89 2.99 -4.85
C LEU A 321 -12.38 2.71 -4.92
N TRP A 322 -11.55 3.74 -5.05
CA TRP A 322 -10.10 3.57 -4.88
C TRP A 322 -9.72 2.97 -3.50
N GLY A 323 -10.66 2.98 -2.54
CA GLY A 323 -10.57 2.33 -1.24
C GLY A 323 -10.18 0.85 -1.29
N HIS A 324 -10.54 0.09 -2.33
CA HIS A 324 -10.06 -1.30 -2.48
C HIS A 324 -8.54 -1.39 -2.45
N GLY A 325 -7.84 -0.42 -3.06
CA GLY A 325 -6.39 -0.32 -2.98
C GLY A 325 -5.93 -0.04 -1.55
N VAL A 326 -6.55 0.92 -0.87
CA VAL A 326 -6.18 1.34 0.50
C VAL A 326 -6.36 0.21 1.53
N TRP A 327 -7.45 -0.57 1.43
CA TRP A 327 -7.74 -1.65 2.37
C TRP A 327 -6.67 -2.74 2.28
N VAL A 328 -6.35 -3.21 1.08
CA VAL A 328 -5.33 -4.26 0.90
C VAL A 328 -3.91 -3.70 1.12
N ALA A 329 -3.64 -2.42 0.80
CA ALA A 329 -2.40 -1.73 1.17
C ALA A 329 -2.18 -1.73 2.69
N THR A 330 -3.25 -1.61 3.48
CA THR A 330 -3.18 -1.73 4.95
C THR A 330 -2.75 -3.13 5.37
N THR A 331 -3.27 -4.15 4.69
CA THR A 331 -2.84 -5.55 4.93
C THR A 331 -1.36 -5.74 4.61
N GLY A 332 -0.92 -5.23 3.46
CA GLY A 332 0.49 -5.29 3.05
C GLY A 332 1.42 -4.50 3.99
N LEU A 333 1.02 -3.31 4.44
CA LEU A 333 1.76 -2.51 5.41
C LEU A 333 2.07 -3.28 6.69
N TRP A 334 1.05 -3.88 7.32
CA TRP A 334 1.23 -4.58 8.59
C TRP A 334 2.00 -5.89 8.45
N LEU A 335 1.85 -6.56 7.31
CA LEU A 335 2.69 -7.70 6.95
C LEU A 335 4.17 -7.28 6.80
N ALA A 336 4.43 -6.17 6.10
CA ALA A 336 5.76 -5.64 5.89
C ALA A 336 6.41 -5.15 7.19
N ILE A 337 5.66 -4.50 8.09
CA ILE A 337 6.14 -4.13 9.42
C ILE A 337 6.60 -5.38 10.19
N ALA A 338 5.83 -6.47 10.17
CA ALA A 338 6.22 -7.70 10.84
C ALA A 338 7.52 -8.28 10.29
N LYS A 339 7.69 -8.30 8.96
CA LYS A 339 8.96 -8.74 8.34
C LYS A 339 10.10 -7.78 8.65
N THR A 340 9.89 -6.47 8.58
CA THR A 340 10.90 -5.46 8.88
C THR A 340 11.43 -5.64 10.30
N GLN A 341 10.54 -5.80 11.27
CA GLN A 341 10.89 -5.94 12.68
C GLN A 341 11.58 -7.26 12.97
N ARG A 342 11.14 -8.37 12.35
CA ARG A 342 11.55 -9.74 12.74
C ARG A 342 12.53 -10.43 11.78
N GLY A 343 12.57 -10.00 10.52
CA GLY A 343 13.33 -10.60 9.42
C GLY A 343 12.61 -11.72 8.67
N TYR A 344 11.48 -12.20 9.18
CA TYR A 344 10.70 -13.28 8.55
C TYR A 344 9.21 -13.13 8.85
N LEU A 345 8.38 -13.80 8.06
CA LEU A 345 6.91 -13.79 8.19
C LEU A 345 6.37 -15.07 8.86
N LYS A 346 5.35 -14.91 9.68
CA LYS A 346 4.47 -15.94 10.23
C LYS A 346 3.09 -15.78 9.59
N ARG A 347 2.30 -16.86 9.57
CA ARG A 347 0.91 -16.82 9.05
C ARG A 347 0.02 -15.83 9.80
N SER A 348 0.25 -15.65 11.10
CA SER A 348 -0.50 -14.73 11.93
C SER A 348 -0.27 -13.25 11.60
N ASP A 349 0.82 -12.90 10.93
CA ASP A 349 1.13 -11.49 10.62
C ASP A 349 0.22 -10.89 9.55
N LEU A 350 -0.53 -11.73 8.82
CA LEU A 350 -1.55 -11.26 7.88
C LEU A 350 -2.77 -10.67 8.59
N ILE A 351 -3.06 -11.14 9.81
CA ILE A 351 -4.30 -10.86 10.54
C ILE A 351 -4.47 -9.37 10.88
N PRO A 352 -3.47 -8.66 11.44
CA PRO A 352 -3.64 -7.27 11.88
C PRO A 352 -4.16 -6.32 10.80
N GLY A 353 -3.46 -6.24 9.67
CA GLY A 353 -3.86 -5.36 8.59
C GLY A 353 -5.12 -5.85 7.85
N MET A 354 -5.32 -7.17 7.75
CA MET A 354 -6.52 -7.75 7.14
C MET A 354 -7.79 -7.44 7.96
N MET A 355 -7.72 -7.47 9.29
CA MET A 355 -8.87 -7.07 10.13
C MET A 355 -9.23 -5.60 9.91
N VAL A 356 -8.23 -4.72 9.75
CA VAL A 356 -8.47 -3.31 9.43
C VAL A 356 -9.08 -3.16 8.04
N ALA A 357 -8.56 -3.88 7.04
CA ALA A 357 -9.09 -3.91 5.68
C ALA A 357 -10.57 -4.33 5.64
N ILE A 358 -10.89 -5.47 6.27
CA ILE A 358 -12.26 -5.98 6.40
C ILE A 358 -13.15 -4.94 7.08
N THR A 359 -12.69 -4.31 8.16
CA THR A 359 -13.48 -3.31 8.89
C THR A 359 -13.79 -2.11 8.01
N LEU A 360 -12.80 -1.53 7.33
CA LEU A 360 -13.01 -0.38 6.45
C LEU A 360 -13.96 -0.74 5.30
N HIS A 361 -13.78 -1.89 4.67
CA HIS A 361 -14.66 -2.33 3.60
C HIS A 361 -16.09 -2.62 4.10
N PHE A 362 -16.24 -3.24 5.27
CA PHE A 362 -17.57 -3.48 5.86
C PHE A 362 -18.33 -2.19 6.13
N LEU A 363 -17.65 -1.18 6.66
CA LEU A 363 -18.24 0.14 6.85
C LEU A 363 -18.67 0.77 5.52
N TRP A 364 -17.85 0.62 4.47
CA TRP A 364 -18.17 1.13 3.13
C TRP A 364 -19.48 0.55 2.59
N ASN A 365 -19.65 -0.77 2.71
CA ASN A 365 -20.85 -1.48 2.25
C ASN A 365 -22.06 -1.21 3.16
N GLY A 366 -21.82 -0.88 4.42
CA GLY A 366 -22.86 -0.74 5.44
C GLY A 366 -23.45 0.65 5.60
N TRP A 367 -22.73 1.74 5.27
CA TRP A 367 -23.15 3.10 5.67
C TRP A 367 -24.57 3.50 5.29
N GLN A 368 -25.01 3.19 4.08
CA GLN A 368 -26.37 3.52 3.63
C GLN A 368 -27.43 2.69 4.36
N GLY A 369 -27.13 1.45 4.73
CA GLY A 369 -28.01 0.61 5.54
C GLY A 369 -28.06 1.06 7.01
N PHE A 370 -26.92 1.46 7.57
CA PHE A 370 -26.81 1.83 8.99
C PHE A 370 -27.37 3.22 9.30
N LEU A 371 -27.20 4.18 8.38
CA LEU A 371 -27.52 5.60 8.62
C LEU A 371 -28.65 6.13 7.73
N GLY A 372 -29.20 5.29 6.85
CA GLY A 372 -30.15 5.71 5.81
C GLY A 372 -29.47 6.45 4.66
N TYR A 373 -30.22 6.74 3.58
CA TYR A 373 -29.67 7.24 2.32
C TYR A 373 -28.84 8.54 2.49
N GLY A 374 -29.41 9.58 3.12
CA GLY A 374 -28.75 10.89 3.23
C GLY A 374 -27.47 10.87 4.07
N LEU A 375 -27.55 10.41 5.33
CA LEU A 375 -26.38 10.32 6.21
C LEU A 375 -25.40 9.24 5.76
N GLY A 376 -25.88 8.17 5.12
CA GLY A 376 -25.03 7.14 4.52
C GLY A 376 -24.12 7.67 3.43
N TRP A 377 -24.63 8.51 2.52
CA TRP A 377 -23.80 9.18 1.52
C TRP A 377 -22.76 10.10 2.17
N ALA A 378 -23.14 10.87 3.19
CA ALA A 378 -22.20 11.71 3.93
C ALA A 378 -21.09 10.88 4.60
N ALA A 379 -21.44 9.72 5.18
CA ALA A 379 -20.47 8.81 5.79
C ALA A 379 -19.54 8.16 4.75
N MET A 380 -20.04 7.76 3.58
CA MET A 380 -19.20 7.26 2.48
C MET A 380 -18.21 8.32 1.98
N ILE A 381 -18.65 9.56 1.78
CA ILE A 381 -17.77 10.68 1.40
C ILE A 381 -16.73 10.93 2.50
N GLY A 382 -17.15 10.95 3.77
CA GLY A 382 -16.25 11.10 4.91
C GLY A 382 -15.21 9.99 4.96
N GLN A 383 -15.61 8.74 4.73
CA GLN A 383 -14.71 7.60 4.68
C GLN A 383 -13.74 7.71 3.48
N MET A 384 -14.19 8.15 2.31
CA MET A 384 -13.31 8.41 1.17
C MET A 384 -12.23 9.43 1.51
N ILE A 385 -12.60 10.58 2.08
CA ILE A 385 -11.66 11.63 2.50
C ILE A 385 -10.68 11.08 3.53
N PHE A 386 -11.18 10.33 4.52
CA PHE A 386 -10.36 9.69 5.54
C PHE A 386 -9.34 8.73 4.92
N GLN A 387 -9.74 7.90 3.95
CA GLN A 387 -8.84 6.97 3.26
C GLN A 387 -7.76 7.72 2.48
N PHE A 388 -8.06 8.89 1.90
CA PHE A 388 -7.07 9.69 1.16
C PHE A 388 -6.01 10.22 2.09
N TRP A 389 -6.45 10.78 3.21
CA TRP A 389 -5.55 11.21 4.28
C TRP A 389 -4.74 10.02 4.83
N TYR A 390 -5.39 8.88 5.09
CA TYR A 390 -4.76 7.69 5.66
C TYR A 390 -3.67 7.12 4.73
N MET A 391 -3.96 6.98 3.44
CA MET A 391 -2.98 6.54 2.44
C MET A 391 -1.77 7.49 2.39
N LYS A 392 -2.02 8.81 2.35
CA LYS A 392 -0.96 9.82 2.38
C LYS A 392 -0.15 9.76 3.69
N LYS A 393 -0.78 9.39 4.80
CA LYS A 393 -0.11 9.24 6.09
C LYS A 393 0.81 8.00 6.09
N ILE A 394 0.30 6.82 5.75
CA ILE A 394 1.09 5.58 5.79
C ILE A 394 2.26 5.60 4.79
N ILE A 395 2.10 6.23 3.62
CA ILE A 395 3.20 6.44 2.67
C ILE A 395 4.26 7.37 3.27
N ARG A 396 3.85 8.47 3.93
CA ARG A 396 4.79 9.37 4.60
C ARG A 396 5.54 8.68 5.75
N GLU A 397 4.85 7.85 6.52
CA GLU A 397 5.47 7.07 7.58
C GLU A 397 6.48 6.07 7.02
N ALA A 398 6.14 5.35 5.94
CA ALA A 398 7.03 4.42 5.25
C ALA A 398 8.29 5.11 4.71
N LEU A 399 8.12 6.20 3.94
CA LEU A 399 9.23 7.00 3.42
C LEU A 399 10.11 7.61 4.52
N ARG A 400 9.50 8.04 5.64
CA ARG A 400 10.23 8.52 6.81
C ARG A 400 11.18 7.43 7.34
N ASP A 401 10.70 6.20 7.42
CA ASP A 401 11.51 5.11 7.93
C ASP A 401 12.66 4.76 6.99
N GLU A 402 12.43 4.69 5.69
CA GLU A 402 13.50 4.51 4.69
C GLU A 402 14.58 5.59 4.79
N VAL A 403 14.18 6.85 5.02
CA VAL A 403 15.12 7.96 5.26
C VAL A 403 15.94 7.72 6.54
N ILE A 404 15.30 7.27 7.62
CA ILE A 404 15.98 6.95 8.88
C ILE A 404 16.97 5.79 8.70
N TRP A 405 16.63 4.84 7.84
CA TRP A 405 17.48 3.71 7.45
C TRP A 405 18.56 4.09 6.43
N GLY A 406 18.70 5.38 6.10
CA GLY A 406 19.75 5.89 5.23
C GLY A 406 19.61 5.48 3.76
N TYR A 407 18.41 5.12 3.30
CA TYR A 407 18.16 4.83 1.89
C TYR A 407 18.53 6.01 0.99
N GLY A 408 18.22 7.24 1.43
CA GLY A 408 18.64 8.47 0.75
C GLY A 408 20.15 8.75 0.77
N GLN A 409 20.94 7.96 1.50
CA GLN A 409 22.40 8.03 1.58
C GLN A 409 23.07 6.88 0.81
N GLY A 410 22.31 6.12 0.02
CA GLY A 410 22.81 5.00 -0.78
C GLY A 410 22.82 3.66 -0.06
N MET A 411 22.15 3.53 1.09
CA MET A 411 22.00 2.24 1.79
C MET A 411 20.79 1.42 1.30
N ALA A 412 20.01 1.93 0.34
CA ALA A 412 18.89 1.21 -0.26
C ALA A 412 19.40 -0.06 -0.97
N PRO A 413 18.70 -1.21 -0.85
CA PRO A 413 19.07 -2.45 -1.52
C PRO A 413 18.68 -2.37 -3.00
N VAL A 414 19.44 -1.59 -3.78
CA VAL A 414 19.23 -1.48 -5.23
C VAL A 414 19.92 -2.63 -5.98
N GLU A 415 19.33 -3.02 -7.12
CA GLU A 415 19.85 -4.03 -8.07
C GLU A 415 21.27 -3.73 -8.59
#